data_AF-A1RV36-F1
#
_entry.id   AF-A1RV36-F1
#
_cell.length_a   1.000
_cell.length_b   1.000
_cell.length_c   1.000
_cell.angle_alpha   90.00
_cell.angle_beta   90.00
_cell.angle_gamma   90.00
#
_symmetry.space_group_name_H-M   'P 1'
#
loop_
_entity.id
_entity.type
_entity.pdbx_description
1 polymer ?
#
loop_
_entity_poly.entity_id
_entity_poly.type
_entity_poly.pdbx_seq_one_letter_code
_entity_poly.pdbx_strand_id
1 'polypeptide(L)'
;MIVEVDIPPRPFNGGHIIFRVDKPIFDLEFTELAELKKRIDMAIMIEKKKLKPEGFNIHITDTEIHIIPRWCGDINVAFFGGVKVIPLSIDDIRDMIVKELQFS
;
A
#
# COMPACT_ATOMS: atom_id res chain seq x y z
N MET A 1 -13.96 5.08 -9.33
CA MET A 1 -13.67 3.65 -9.08
C MET A 1 -12.16 3.38 -8.98
N ILE A 2 -11.70 2.41 -8.15
CA ILE A 2 -10.29 1.99 -8.14
C ILE A 2 -9.95 1.43 -9.53
N VAL A 3 -8.98 2.06 -10.17
CA VAL A 3 -8.52 1.69 -11.51
C VAL A 3 -7.36 0.73 -11.41
N GLU A 4 -6.50 0.93 -10.42
CA GLU A 4 -5.21 0.25 -10.35
C GLU A 4 -4.73 0.09 -8.90
N VAL A 5 -4.06 -1.03 -8.64
CA VAL A 5 -3.21 -1.23 -7.47
C VAL A 5 -1.81 -1.63 -7.95
N ASP A 6 -0.78 -0.95 -7.46
CA ASP A 6 0.62 -1.22 -7.84
C ASP A 6 1.58 -0.81 -6.71
N ILE A 7 2.88 -0.86 -6.99
CA ILE A 7 3.96 -0.41 -6.12
C ILE A 7 4.40 0.97 -6.61
N PRO A 8 4.52 1.99 -5.72
CA PRO A 8 4.98 3.30 -6.14
C PRO A 8 6.47 3.26 -6.52
N PRO A 9 6.94 4.18 -7.39
CA PRO A 9 8.33 4.18 -7.88
C PRO A 9 9.39 4.27 -6.78
N ARG A 10 9.03 4.81 -5.61
CA ARG A 10 9.90 4.95 -4.43
C ARG A 10 9.18 4.42 -3.18
N PRO A 11 9.23 3.10 -2.93
CA PRO A 11 8.50 2.51 -1.82
C PRO A 11 9.12 2.87 -0.45
N PHE A 12 8.27 3.23 0.53
CA PHE A 12 8.70 3.64 1.86
C PHE A 12 9.06 2.47 2.75
N ASN A 13 8.57 1.25 2.47
CA ASN A 13 8.90 -0.01 3.13
C ASN A 13 8.57 -1.17 2.18
N GLY A 14 8.99 -2.39 2.53
CA GLY A 14 8.55 -3.60 1.84
C GLY A 14 7.06 -3.79 2.11
N GLY A 15 6.24 -3.82 1.05
CA GLY A 15 4.79 -3.78 1.13
C GLY A 15 4.17 -2.40 0.97
N HIS A 16 4.93 -1.34 0.67
CA HIS A 16 4.31 -0.08 0.26
C HIS A 16 3.58 -0.28 -1.08
N ILE A 17 2.24 -0.21 -1.03
CA ILE A 17 1.38 -0.25 -2.21
C ILE A 17 0.60 1.05 -2.38
N ILE A 18 0.13 1.29 -3.59
CA ILE A 18 -0.70 2.43 -3.95
C ILE A 18 -1.95 1.97 -4.67
N PHE A 19 -3.11 2.49 -4.25
CA PHE A 19 -4.35 2.43 -5.02
C PHE A 19 -4.53 3.75 -5.78
N ARG A 20 -4.88 3.66 -7.06
CA ARG A 20 -5.25 4.83 -7.88
C ARG A 20 -6.71 4.78 -8.25
N VAL A 21 -7.38 5.92 -8.11
CA VAL A 21 -8.78 6.12 -8.50
C VAL A 21 -8.86 7.05 -9.72
N ASP A 22 -9.92 6.91 -10.50
CA ASP A 22 -10.19 7.67 -11.74
C ASP A 22 -10.68 9.10 -11.52
N LYS A 23 -11.13 9.44 -10.31
CA LYS A 23 -11.61 10.78 -9.92
C LYS A 23 -11.20 11.10 -8.48
N PRO A 24 -11.23 12.37 -8.07
CA PRO A 24 -10.90 12.79 -6.71
C PRO A 24 -11.62 11.94 -5.65
N ILE A 25 -10.88 11.53 -4.61
CA ILE A 25 -11.40 10.67 -3.54
C ILE A 25 -12.55 11.34 -2.80
N PHE A 26 -12.49 12.66 -2.67
CA PHE A 26 -13.54 13.47 -2.03
C PHE A 26 -14.80 13.62 -2.89
N ASP A 27 -14.74 13.26 -4.17
CA ASP A 27 -15.87 13.25 -5.13
C ASP A 27 -16.43 11.83 -5.35
N LEU A 28 -15.96 10.84 -4.58
CA LEU A 28 -16.49 9.48 -4.63
C LEU A 28 -17.87 9.41 -3.97
N GLU A 29 -18.78 8.70 -4.62
CA GLU A 29 -20.08 8.37 -4.04
C GLU A 29 -19.91 7.38 -2.88
N PHE A 30 -20.89 7.31 -1.98
CA PHE A 30 -20.85 6.40 -0.83
C PHE A 30 -20.60 4.93 -1.21
N THR A 31 -21.15 4.48 -2.34
CA THR A 31 -20.94 3.13 -2.87
C THR A 31 -19.50 2.91 -3.32
N GLU A 32 -18.88 3.92 -3.94
CA GLU A 32 -17.49 3.88 -4.36
C GLU A 32 -16.53 3.92 -3.16
N LEU A 33 -16.85 4.71 -2.13
CA LEU A 33 -16.11 4.74 -0.87
C LEU A 33 -16.19 3.40 -0.13
N ALA A 34 -17.35 2.72 -0.16
CA ALA A 34 -17.51 1.41 0.44
C ALA A 34 -16.64 0.34 -0.27
N GLU A 35 -16.60 0.37 -1.60
CA GLU A 35 -15.75 -0.51 -2.40
C GLU A 35 -14.26 -0.21 -2.16
N LEU A 36 -13.90 1.09 -2.13
CA LEU A 36 -12.54 1.54 -1.80
C LEU A 36 -12.09 1.00 -0.45
N LYS A 37 -12.95 1.14 0.58
CA LYS A 37 -12.67 0.62 1.92
C LYS A 37 -12.50 -0.89 1.91
N LYS A 38 -13.35 -1.63 1.19
CA LYS A 38 -13.25 -3.09 1.07
C LYS A 38 -11.89 -3.52 0.50
N ARG A 39 -11.38 -2.81 -0.52
CA ARG A 39 -10.06 -3.08 -1.10
C ARG A 39 -8.92 -2.76 -0.14
N ILE A 40 -9.01 -1.65 0.58
CA ILE A 40 -8.04 -1.27 1.62
C ILE A 40 -8.01 -2.34 2.74
N ASP A 41 -9.17 -2.77 3.22
CA ASP A 41 -9.27 -3.83 4.25
C ASP A 41 -8.60 -5.13 3.77
N MET A 42 -8.79 -5.49 2.50
CA MET A 42 -8.17 -6.67 1.91
C MET A 42 -6.66 -6.56 1.81
N ALA A 43 -6.12 -5.41 1.38
CA ALA A 43 -4.69 -5.18 1.33
C ALA A 43 -4.05 -5.28 2.72
N ILE A 44 -4.65 -4.62 3.72
CA ILE A 44 -4.20 -4.67 5.10
C ILE A 44 -4.23 -6.12 5.62
N MET A 45 -5.25 -6.90 5.30
CA MET A 45 -5.34 -8.30 5.69
C MET A 45 -4.21 -9.14 5.09
N ILE A 46 -3.94 -8.99 3.79
CA ILE A 46 -2.87 -9.73 3.08
C ILE A 46 -1.51 -9.35 3.67
N GLU A 47 -1.24 -8.06 3.87
CA GLU A 47 0.00 -7.57 4.45
C GLU A 47 0.18 -8.03 5.90
N LYS A 48 -0.86 -8.01 6.73
CA LYS A 48 -0.84 -8.60 8.07
C LYS A 48 -0.45 -10.07 8.05
N LYS A 49 -1.00 -10.84 7.10
CA LYS A 49 -0.73 -12.28 6.98
C LYS A 49 0.70 -12.57 6.51
N LYS A 50 1.20 -11.84 5.51
CA LYS A 50 2.47 -12.16 4.85
C LYS A 50 3.68 -11.40 5.41
N LEU A 51 3.50 -10.15 5.81
CA LEU A 51 4.59 -9.27 6.25
C LEU A 51 4.62 -9.07 7.77
N LYS A 52 3.49 -9.30 8.45
CA LYS A 52 3.33 -9.11 9.90
C LYS A 52 3.79 -7.71 10.40
N PRO A 53 3.31 -6.61 9.80
CA PRO A 53 3.53 -5.26 10.34
C PRO A 53 2.89 -5.06 11.71
N GLU A 54 3.48 -4.18 12.50
CA GLU A 54 2.97 -3.74 13.80
C GLU A 54 1.94 -2.60 13.66
N GLY A 55 1.97 -1.90 12.52
CA GLY A 55 1.03 -0.83 12.22
C GLY A 55 1.05 -0.44 10.74
N PHE A 56 0.22 0.54 10.39
CA PHE A 56 0.14 1.07 9.03
C PHE A 56 0.07 2.59 9.08
N ASN A 57 0.69 3.23 8.09
CA ASN A 57 0.34 4.61 7.73
C ASN A 57 -0.41 4.58 6.42
N ILE A 58 -1.50 5.34 6.37
CA ILE A 58 -2.29 5.53 5.17
C ILE A 58 -2.17 6.98 4.78
N HIS A 59 -1.62 7.24 3.60
CA HIS A 59 -1.50 8.59 3.05
C HIS A 59 -2.45 8.72 1.85
N ILE A 60 -3.33 9.71 1.92
CA ILE A 60 -4.37 9.95 0.91
C ILE A 60 -4.05 11.27 0.23
N THR A 61 -3.93 11.24 -1.10
CA THR A 61 -3.88 12.43 -1.96
C THR A 61 -5.23 12.58 -2.67
N ASP A 62 -5.31 13.45 -3.68
CA ASP A 62 -6.55 13.65 -4.41
C ASP A 62 -7.02 12.36 -5.12
N THR A 63 -6.10 11.63 -5.77
CA THR A 63 -6.43 10.44 -6.58
C THR A 63 -5.67 9.18 -6.18
N GLU A 64 -4.86 9.23 -5.12
CA GLU A 64 -4.02 8.10 -4.72
C GLU A 64 -4.13 7.81 -3.21
N ILE A 65 -4.06 6.52 -2.87
CA ILE A 65 -4.05 6.04 -1.49
C ILE A 65 -2.86 5.12 -1.32
N HIS A 66 -1.93 5.56 -0.49
CA HIS A 66 -0.75 4.81 -0.13
C HIS A 66 -1.00 4.03 1.15
N ILE A 67 -0.73 2.73 1.12
CA ILE A 67 -0.71 1.88 2.31
C ILE A 67 0.75 1.51 2.60
N ILE A 68 1.22 1.92 3.77
CA ILE A 68 2.63 1.77 4.16
C ILE A 68 2.67 0.93 5.45
N PRO A 69 3.06 -0.35 5.39
CA PRO A 69 3.25 -1.18 6.57
C PRO A 69 4.44 -0.67 7.39
N ARG A 70 4.32 -0.73 8.72
CA ARG A 70 5.29 -0.19 9.69
C ARG A 70 5.72 -1.23 10.72
N TRP A 71 6.99 -1.12 11.13
CA TRP A 71 7.60 -1.89 12.22
C TRP A 71 8.42 -0.98 13.13
N CYS A 72 8.56 -1.36 14.40
CA CYS A 72 9.48 -0.70 15.31
C CYS A 72 10.89 -0.63 14.71
N GLY A 73 11.45 0.59 14.62
CA GLY A 73 12.81 0.83 14.13
C GLY A 73 12.97 0.95 12.60
N ASP A 74 11.90 0.85 11.81
CA ASP A 74 11.94 0.96 10.34
C ASP A 74 12.38 2.35 9.82
N ILE A 75 12.27 3.38 10.66
CA ILE A 75 12.71 4.77 10.38
C ILE A 75 14.24 4.85 10.25
N ASN A 76 14.98 4.07 11.04
CA ASN A 76 16.44 4.18 11.12
C ASN A 76 17.16 3.70 9.85
N VAL A 77 16.54 2.83 9.05
CA VAL A 77 17.13 2.31 7.81
C VAL A 77 17.15 3.37 6.69
N ALA A 78 16.25 4.36 6.74
CA ALA A 78 16.21 5.47 5.78
C ALA A 78 17.12 6.64 6.18
N PHE A 79 17.32 6.88 7.48
CA PHE A 79 17.92 8.12 7.97
C PHE A 79 19.46 8.09 8.11
N PHE A 80 20.08 6.93 8.31
CA PHE A 80 21.52 6.84 8.62
C PHE A 80 22.46 6.47 7.47
N GLY A 81 22.01 6.38 6.22
CA GLY A 81 22.95 6.02 5.13
C GLY A 81 22.55 6.27 3.68
N GLY A 82 21.40 6.89 3.39
CA GLY A 82 20.96 7.10 2.00
C GLY A 82 20.67 5.81 1.21
N VAL A 83 20.87 4.64 1.83
CA VAL A 83 20.60 3.31 1.28
C VAL A 83 19.59 2.65 2.19
N LYS A 84 18.33 2.64 1.74
CA LYS A 84 17.29 1.87 2.43
C LYS A 84 17.31 0.43 1.91
N VAL A 85 17.73 -0.50 2.76
CA VAL A 85 17.56 -1.94 2.48
C VAL A 85 16.09 -2.27 2.68
N ILE A 86 15.36 -2.40 1.57
CA ILE A 86 14.02 -3.01 1.59
C ILE A 86 14.26 -4.51 1.45
N PRO A 87 13.96 -5.33 2.47
CA PRO A 87 14.30 -6.77 2.44
C PRO A 87 13.50 -7.57 1.39
N LEU A 88 12.53 -6.95 0.73
CA LEU A 88 11.73 -7.54 -0.34
C LEU A 88 11.91 -6.72 -1.61
N SER A 89 12.18 -7.40 -2.72
CA SER A 89 12.24 -6.74 -4.02
C SER A 89 10.85 -6.24 -4.44
N ILE A 90 10.82 -5.29 -5.37
CA ILE A 90 9.55 -4.81 -5.96
C ILE A 90 8.78 -5.99 -6.58
N ASP A 91 9.48 -6.92 -7.22
CA ASP A 91 8.85 -8.08 -7.85
C ASP A 91 8.25 -9.05 -6.83
N ASP A 92 8.93 -9.28 -5.70
CA ASP A 92 8.38 -10.10 -4.60
C ASP A 92 7.09 -9.49 -4.06
N ILE A 93 7.05 -8.17 -3.84
CA ILE A 93 5.85 -7.48 -3.36
C ILE A 93 4.72 -7.56 -4.39
N ARG A 94 5.04 -7.44 -5.68
CA ARG A 94 4.04 -7.51 -6.76
C ARG A 94 3.41 -8.89 -6.80
N ASP A 95 4.22 -9.94 -6.70
CA ASP A 95 3.74 -11.32 -6.72
C ASP A 95 2.99 -11.70 -5.44
N MET A 96 3.46 -11.23 -4.28
CA MET A 96 2.88 -11.61 -3.00
C MET A 96 1.59 -10.86 -2.65
N ILE A 97 1.43 -9.61 -3.10
CA ILE A 97 0.36 -8.70 -2.65
C ILE A 97 -0.46 -8.18 -3.83
N VAL A 98 0.18 -7.54 -4.81
CA VAL A 98 -0.54 -6.85 -5.91
C VAL A 98 -1.37 -7.84 -6.72
N LYS A 99 -0.81 -8.99 -7.10
CA LYS A 99 -1.56 -10.03 -7.83
C LYS A 99 -2.76 -10.52 -7.01
N GLU A 100 -2.60 -10.80 -5.72
CA GLU A 100 -3.70 -11.28 -4.86
C GLU A 100 -4.84 -10.24 -4.77
N LEU A 101 -4.51 -8.95 -4.82
CA LEU A 101 -5.51 -7.86 -4.83
C LEU A 101 -6.18 -7.64 -6.20
N GLN A 102 -5.52 -8.00 -7.30
CA GLN A 102 -6.09 -7.87 -8.65
C GLN A 102 -7.11 -8.98 -8.98
N PHE A 103 -7.00 -10.14 -8.33
CA PHE A 103 -7.89 -11.30 -8.56
C PHE A 103 -9.04 -11.42 -7.54
N SER A 104 -9.31 -10.34 -6.79
CA SER A 104 -10.29 -10.30 -5.68
C SER A 104 -11.31 -9.19 -5.85
#